data_AF-A0A2G2LXI9-F1
#
_entry.id   AF-A0A2G2LXI9-F1
#
_cell.length_a   1.000
_cell.length_b   1.000
_cell.length_c   1.000
_cell.angle_alpha   90.00
_cell.angle_beta   90.00
_cell.angle_gamma   90.00
#
_symmetry.space_group_name_H-M   'P 1'
#
loop_
_entity.id
_entity.type
_entity.pdbx_description
1 polymer ?
#
loop_
_entity_poly.entity_id
_entity_poly.type
_entity_poly.pdbx_seq_one_letter_code
_entity_poly.pdbx_strand_id
1 'polypeptide(L)'
;MKKLLIIILVIAAINWLLNYEPSTQTIVENMTVDENITFKGIQFDSDWDDDVTEITNYLRQKDRHYDKNMPIVTYNLILTSGEYNDPEIVSIENKGGGNYYWRANKQPQGSIMFYHLIPSSMEIQDKLDKLEVGTIITLRGKVSENNKIVSSDDYYVQLNHSNHKYILVGDVVQN
;
A
#
# COMPACT_ATOMS: atom_id res chain seq x y z
N MET A 1 7.59 41.37 -18.08
CA MET A 1 7.84 40.58 -16.86
C MET A 1 6.57 40.00 -16.23
N LYS A 2 5.55 40.79 -15.86
CA LYS A 2 4.29 40.26 -15.26
C LYS A 2 3.59 39.16 -16.08
N LYS A 3 3.50 39.31 -17.41
CA LYS A 3 2.88 38.30 -18.30
C LYS A 3 3.65 36.96 -18.33
N LEU A 4 4.97 37.01 -18.25
CA LEU A 4 5.83 35.82 -18.21
C LEU A 4 5.68 35.07 -16.87
N LEU A 5 5.61 35.81 -15.76
CA LEU A 5 5.33 35.25 -14.42
C LEU A 5 3.96 34.55 -14.36
N ILE A 6 2.92 35.14 -14.96
CA ILE A 6 1.59 34.51 -15.02
C ILE A 6 1.65 33.20 -15.83
N ILE A 7 2.34 33.19 -16.97
CA ILE A 7 2.49 31.96 -17.78
C ILE A 7 3.24 30.87 -17.00
N ILE A 8 4.34 31.22 -16.32
CA ILE A 8 5.09 30.27 -15.49
C ILE A 8 4.22 29.71 -14.37
N LEU A 9 3.43 30.54 -13.70
CA LEU A 9 2.52 30.09 -12.65
C LEU A 9 1.41 29.17 -13.19
N VAL A 10 0.87 29.45 -14.37
CA VAL A 10 -0.14 28.60 -15.02
C VAL A 10 0.47 27.25 -15.41
N ILE A 11 1.67 27.24 -16.01
CA ILE A 11 2.38 25.99 -16.35
C ILE A 11 2.68 25.19 -15.09
N ALA A 12 3.15 25.85 -14.03
CA ALA A 12 3.40 25.19 -12.75
C ALA A 12 2.12 24.61 -12.12
N ALA A 13 1.00 25.34 -12.17
CA ALA A 13 -0.28 24.88 -11.66
C ALA A 13 -0.83 23.69 -12.47
N ILE A 14 -0.72 23.71 -13.80
CA ILE A 14 -1.10 22.59 -14.66
C ILE A 14 -0.22 21.38 -14.37
N ASN A 15 1.11 21.57 -14.29
CA ASN A 15 2.04 20.49 -13.99
C ASN A 15 1.78 19.88 -12.61
N TRP A 16 1.42 20.70 -11.62
CA TRP A 16 1.03 20.25 -10.30
C TRP A 16 -0.28 19.45 -10.34
N LEU A 17 -1.31 19.93 -11.03
CA LEU A 17 -2.58 19.22 -11.19
C LEU A 17 -2.43 17.86 -11.88
N LEU A 18 -1.55 17.76 -12.88
CA LEU A 18 -1.34 16.52 -13.63
C LEU A 18 -0.61 15.44 -12.82
N ASN A 19 0.31 15.86 -11.93
CA ASN A 19 1.16 14.99 -11.14
C ASN A 19 0.79 14.93 -9.65
N TYR A 20 -0.37 15.48 -9.28
CA TYR A 20 -0.82 15.48 -7.89
C TYR A 20 -1.15 14.06 -7.43
N GLU A 21 -0.40 13.59 -6.43
CA GLU A 21 -0.70 12.37 -5.69
C GLU A 21 -1.21 12.75 -4.30
N PRO A 22 -2.46 12.41 -3.93
CA PRO A 22 -3.01 12.74 -2.62
C PRO A 22 -2.26 12.02 -1.52
N SER A 23 -1.96 12.69 -0.39
CA SER A 23 -1.33 12.03 0.76
C SER A 23 -2.15 10.83 1.23
N THR A 24 -1.50 9.89 1.92
CA THR A 24 -2.20 8.74 2.52
C THR A 24 -3.34 9.19 3.43
N GLN A 25 -3.08 10.22 4.24
CA GLN A 25 -4.11 10.85 5.06
C GLN A 25 -5.29 11.38 4.21
N THR A 26 -5.04 12.13 3.14
CA THR A 26 -6.12 12.63 2.27
C THR A 26 -6.91 11.49 1.60
N ILE A 27 -6.27 10.37 1.27
CA ILE A 27 -6.96 9.18 0.77
C ILE A 27 -7.97 8.72 1.83
N VAL A 28 -7.51 8.49 3.06
CA VAL A 28 -8.33 7.92 4.14
C VAL A 28 -9.41 8.88 4.62
N GLU A 29 -9.15 10.18 4.68
CA GLU A 29 -10.16 11.22 5.00
C GLU A 29 -11.33 11.24 4.00
N ASN A 30 -11.10 10.82 2.76
CA ASN A 30 -12.11 10.74 1.71
C ASN A 30 -12.59 9.30 1.47
N MET A 31 -12.17 8.37 2.31
CA MET A 31 -12.53 6.96 2.26
C MET A 31 -13.51 6.63 3.39
N THR A 32 -14.46 5.76 3.11
CA THR A 32 -15.34 5.14 4.10
C THR A 32 -15.15 3.64 4.02
N VAL A 33 -15.05 2.98 5.17
CA VAL A 33 -14.86 1.53 5.27
C VAL A 33 -15.94 1.00 6.22
N ASP A 34 -16.99 0.42 5.64
CA ASP A 34 -18.06 -0.26 6.38
C ASP A 34 -18.20 -1.69 5.84
N GLU A 35 -19.39 -2.11 5.41
CA GLU A 35 -19.58 -3.35 4.65
C GLU A 35 -18.81 -3.32 3.32
N ASN A 36 -18.67 -2.13 2.73
CA ASN A 36 -17.92 -1.89 1.51
C ASN A 36 -16.94 -0.73 1.69
N ILE A 37 -15.89 -0.68 0.87
CA ILE A 37 -14.93 0.44 0.84
C ILE A 37 -15.40 1.44 -0.20
N THR A 38 -15.60 2.70 0.17
CA THR A 38 -16.00 3.77 -0.77
C THR A 38 -14.98 4.89 -0.78
N PHE A 39 -14.60 5.37 -1.96
CA PHE A 39 -13.74 6.54 -2.13
C PHE A 39 -14.25 7.41 -3.26
N LYS A 40 -14.52 8.70 -2.96
CA LYS A 40 -15.07 9.68 -3.92
C LYS A 40 -16.32 9.20 -4.67
N GLY A 41 -17.18 8.43 -3.99
CA GLY A 41 -18.43 7.91 -4.55
C GLY A 41 -18.29 6.65 -5.41
N ILE A 42 -17.08 6.08 -5.52
CA ILE A 42 -16.83 4.78 -6.15
C ILE A 42 -16.69 3.74 -5.04
N GLN A 43 -17.45 2.65 -5.15
CA GLN A 43 -17.33 1.51 -4.25
C GLN A 43 -16.26 0.55 -4.78
N PHE A 44 -15.51 -0.04 -3.86
CA PHE A 44 -14.43 -1.00 -4.11
C PHE A 44 -14.67 -2.24 -3.26
N ASP A 45 -14.80 -3.38 -3.93
CA ASP A 45 -15.10 -4.66 -3.34
C ASP A 45 -13.97 -5.66 -3.60
N SER A 46 -13.76 -6.56 -2.64
CA SER A 46 -12.83 -7.67 -2.75
C SER A 46 -13.42 -8.87 -2.00
N ASP A 47 -12.82 -10.02 -2.23
CA ASP A 47 -13.06 -11.26 -1.49
C ASP A 47 -12.23 -11.27 -0.21
N TRP A 48 -12.55 -10.34 0.68
CA TRP A 48 -11.95 -10.28 1.99
C TRP A 48 -12.26 -11.57 2.75
N ASP A 49 -11.22 -12.20 3.30
CA ASP A 49 -11.38 -13.32 4.23
C ASP A 49 -12.38 -12.96 5.34
N ASP A 50 -13.25 -13.91 5.67
CA ASP A 50 -14.20 -13.77 6.77
C ASP A 50 -13.46 -13.62 8.10
N ASP A 51 -12.32 -14.30 8.23
CA ASP A 51 -11.49 -14.30 9.41
C ASP A 51 -10.46 -13.17 9.42
N VAL A 52 -10.23 -12.61 10.63
CA VAL A 52 -9.13 -11.67 10.85
C VAL A 52 -7.83 -12.46 10.91
N THR A 53 -6.95 -12.24 9.94
CA THR A 53 -5.61 -12.83 9.91
C THR A 53 -4.65 -11.99 10.74
N GLU A 54 -3.84 -12.63 11.59
CA GLU A 54 -2.70 -12.02 12.27
C GLU A 54 -1.38 -12.37 11.55
N ILE A 55 -0.61 -11.35 11.19
CA ILE A 55 0.64 -11.48 10.42
C ILE A 55 1.76 -10.79 11.18
N THR A 56 2.63 -11.58 11.83
CA THR A 56 3.77 -11.08 12.60
C THR A 56 5.07 -11.36 11.87
N ASN A 57 5.76 -10.32 11.39
CA ASN A 57 7.01 -10.46 10.63
C ASN A 57 7.89 -9.19 10.70
N TYR A 58 9.12 -9.30 10.20
CA TYR A 58 10.05 -8.16 10.12
C TYR A 58 9.63 -7.20 9.00
N LEU A 59 9.44 -5.92 9.34
CA LEU A 59 9.12 -4.87 8.38
C LEU A 59 10.39 -4.46 7.64
N ARG A 60 10.56 -5.03 6.45
CA ARG A 60 11.75 -4.83 5.62
C ARG A 60 11.74 -3.53 4.85
N GLN A 61 10.55 -3.09 4.44
CA GLN A 61 10.34 -1.86 3.69
C GLN A 61 8.91 -1.35 3.86
N LYS A 62 8.76 -0.02 3.87
CA LYS A 62 7.48 0.69 3.90
C LYS A 62 7.52 1.82 2.88
N ASP A 63 6.66 1.78 1.88
CA ASP A 63 6.54 2.83 0.87
C ASP A 63 5.11 3.32 0.77
N ARG A 64 4.92 4.64 0.78
CA ARG A 64 3.63 5.24 0.43
C ARG A 64 3.25 4.82 -0.98
N HIS A 65 1.98 4.49 -1.16
CA HIS A 65 1.42 4.12 -2.45
C HIS A 65 0.27 5.05 -2.82
N TYR A 66 0.18 5.35 -4.10
CA TYR A 66 -1.03 5.88 -4.72
C TYR A 66 -1.06 5.39 -6.17
N ASP A 67 -2.15 4.71 -6.52
CA ASP A 67 -2.50 4.39 -7.90
C ASP A 67 -3.87 4.98 -8.19
N LYS A 68 -4.00 5.70 -9.32
CA LYS A 68 -5.29 6.26 -9.76
C LYS A 68 -6.33 5.17 -10.03
N ASN A 69 -5.87 3.97 -10.38
CA ASN A 69 -6.69 2.80 -10.66
C ASN A 69 -7.09 2.03 -9.40
N MET A 70 -6.34 2.19 -8.31
CA MET A 70 -6.65 1.61 -7.00
C MET A 70 -6.42 2.65 -5.89
N PRO A 71 -7.22 3.72 -5.86
CA PRO A 71 -6.92 4.92 -5.07
C PRO A 71 -7.20 4.77 -3.58
N ILE A 72 -7.42 3.55 -3.09
CA ILE A 72 -7.71 3.21 -1.69
C ILE A 72 -6.53 2.57 -0.96
N VAL A 73 -5.50 2.13 -1.70
CA VAL A 73 -4.28 1.57 -1.11
C VAL A 73 -3.36 2.72 -0.69
N THR A 74 -2.94 2.73 0.57
CA THR A 74 -2.13 3.84 1.13
C THR A 74 -0.66 3.49 1.28
N TYR A 75 -0.34 2.23 1.57
CA TYR A 75 1.01 1.76 1.80
C TYR A 75 1.27 0.42 1.13
N ASN A 76 2.51 0.24 0.71
CA ASN A 76 3.08 -1.07 0.41
C ASN A 76 4.09 -1.42 1.50
N LEU A 77 3.88 -2.56 2.13
CA LEU A 77 4.81 -3.13 3.09
C LEU A 77 5.46 -4.37 2.52
N ILE A 78 6.75 -4.52 2.79
CA ILE A 78 7.45 -5.78 2.57
C ILE A 78 7.73 -6.39 3.93
N LEU A 79 7.10 -7.53 4.20
CA LEU A 79 7.30 -8.29 5.42
C LEU A 79 8.12 -9.53 5.11
N THR A 80 9.19 -9.74 5.88
CA THR A 80 10.14 -10.82 5.65
C THR A 80 10.36 -11.68 6.90
N SER A 81 10.89 -12.88 6.69
CA SER A 81 11.38 -13.75 7.75
C SER A 81 12.67 -14.48 7.34
N GLY A 82 13.44 -14.93 8.31
CA GLY A 82 14.69 -15.68 8.08
C GLY A 82 15.74 -14.84 7.35
N GLU A 83 16.41 -15.43 6.37
CA GLU A 83 17.49 -14.80 5.60
C GLU A 83 16.98 -13.70 4.67
N TYR A 84 15.67 -13.61 4.39
CA TYR A 84 15.08 -12.49 3.66
C TYR A 84 15.14 -11.16 4.44
N ASN A 85 15.38 -11.21 5.76
CA ASN A 85 15.57 -10.00 6.58
C ASN A 85 16.91 -9.30 6.29
N ASP A 86 17.90 -10.04 5.79
CA ASP A 86 19.29 -9.60 5.70
C ASP A 86 19.58 -8.84 4.39
N PRO A 87 19.91 -7.53 4.42
CA PRO A 87 20.30 -6.76 3.24
C PRO A 87 21.54 -7.28 2.51
N GLU A 88 22.44 -7.99 3.21
CA GLU A 88 23.65 -8.54 2.61
C GLU A 88 23.34 -9.81 1.81
N ILE A 89 22.22 -10.49 2.11
CA ILE A 89 21.76 -11.68 1.38
C ILE A 89 20.73 -11.29 0.32
N VAL A 90 19.71 -10.51 0.70
CA VAL A 90 18.58 -10.12 -0.14
C VAL A 90 18.51 -8.61 -0.31
N SER A 91 18.58 -8.18 -1.57
CA SER A 91 18.40 -6.79 -2.00
C SER A 91 17.02 -6.62 -2.62
N ILE A 92 16.32 -5.56 -2.20
CA ILE A 92 14.99 -5.20 -2.69
C ILE A 92 15.05 -3.76 -3.22
N GLU A 93 14.49 -3.54 -4.40
CA GLU A 93 14.43 -2.25 -5.07
C GLU A 93 12.98 -1.92 -5.45
N ASN A 94 12.49 -0.78 -4.96
CA ASN A 94 11.21 -0.21 -5.38
C ASN A 94 11.33 0.36 -6.80
N LYS A 95 10.47 -0.09 -7.71
CA LYS A 95 10.42 0.35 -9.11
C LYS A 95 9.29 1.35 -9.40
N GLY A 96 8.56 1.76 -8.37
CA GLY A 96 7.43 2.67 -8.47
C GLY A 96 6.10 1.93 -8.71
N GLY A 97 4.99 2.60 -8.36
CA GLY A 97 3.64 2.05 -8.54
C GLY A 97 3.38 0.74 -7.79
N GLY A 98 4.09 0.50 -6.68
CA GLY A 98 3.99 -0.75 -5.92
C GLY A 98 4.66 -1.97 -6.56
N ASN A 99 5.48 -1.76 -7.60
CA ASN A 99 6.30 -2.81 -8.19
C ASN A 99 7.66 -2.90 -7.48
N TYR A 100 8.09 -4.12 -7.20
CA TYR A 100 9.35 -4.39 -6.53
C TYR A 100 10.15 -5.43 -7.29
N TYR A 101 11.45 -5.21 -7.35
CA TYR A 101 12.40 -6.23 -7.77
C TYR A 101 13.20 -6.68 -6.54
N TRP A 102 13.39 -7.98 -6.39
CA TRP A 102 14.30 -8.50 -5.37
C TRP A 102 15.26 -9.52 -5.98
N ARG A 103 16.45 -9.60 -5.39
CA ARG A 103 17.51 -10.55 -5.78
C ARG A 103 18.25 -11.03 -4.55
N ALA A 104 18.84 -12.22 -4.65
CA ALA A 104 19.65 -12.79 -3.58
C ALA A 104 20.98 -13.34 -4.12
N ASN A 105 22.03 -13.29 -3.31
CA ASN A 105 23.37 -13.81 -3.66
C ASN A 105 23.53 -15.33 -3.38
N LYS A 106 22.58 -15.91 -2.65
CA LYS A 106 22.39 -17.35 -2.44
C LYS A 106 20.89 -17.64 -2.38
N GLN A 107 20.49 -18.92 -2.33
CA GLN A 107 19.09 -19.30 -2.11
C GLN A 107 18.70 -19.00 -0.65
N PRO A 108 17.89 -17.95 -0.37
CA PRO A 108 17.56 -17.57 1.00
C PRO A 108 16.53 -18.53 1.60
N GLN A 109 16.61 -18.74 2.91
CA GLN A 109 15.59 -19.43 3.71
C GLN A 109 14.64 -18.43 4.38
N GLY A 110 13.35 -18.76 4.45
CA GLY A 110 12.32 -17.91 5.04
C GLY A 110 11.28 -17.44 4.01
N SER A 111 10.75 -16.23 4.20
CA SER A 111 9.69 -15.70 3.33
C SER A 111 9.86 -14.21 3.03
N ILE A 112 9.30 -13.78 1.90
CA ILE A 112 9.12 -12.39 1.51
C ILE A 112 7.69 -12.19 0.99
N MET A 113 6.95 -11.32 1.64
CA MET A 113 5.56 -11.00 1.30
C MET A 113 5.40 -9.50 1.06
N PHE A 114 4.66 -9.15 0.02
CA PHE A 114 4.36 -7.78 -0.41
C PHE A 114 2.88 -7.50 -0.11
N TYR A 115 2.63 -6.69 0.91
CA TYR A 115 1.28 -6.32 1.30
C TYR A 115 0.92 -4.93 0.77
N HIS A 116 -0.23 -4.83 0.14
CA HIS A 116 -0.86 -3.60 -0.35
C HIS A 116 -1.98 -3.25 0.62
N LEU A 117 -1.77 -2.21 1.42
CA LEU A 117 -2.58 -1.94 2.61
C LEU A 117 -3.69 -0.96 2.32
N ILE A 118 -4.88 -1.32 2.80
CA ILE A 118 -6.03 -0.43 2.90
C ILE A 118 -6.34 -0.30 4.40
N PRO A 119 -6.19 0.87 5.02
CA PRO A 119 -6.51 1.05 6.43
C PRO A 119 -8.03 1.08 6.63
N SER A 120 -8.52 0.44 7.69
CA SER A 120 -9.95 0.46 8.03
C SER A 120 -10.44 1.79 8.60
N SER A 121 -9.53 2.66 9.06
CA SER A 121 -9.88 3.96 9.62
C SER A 121 -8.68 4.92 9.63
N MET A 122 -8.95 6.18 9.94
CA MET A 122 -7.90 7.17 10.12
C MET A 122 -6.99 6.86 11.32
N GLU A 123 -7.52 6.28 12.40
CA GLU A 123 -6.67 5.83 13.51
C GLU A 123 -5.65 4.77 13.05
N ILE A 124 -6.07 3.83 12.21
CA ILE A 124 -5.18 2.79 11.69
C ILE A 124 -4.15 3.40 10.73
N GLN A 125 -4.56 4.34 9.89
CA GLN A 125 -3.63 5.08 9.04
C GLN A 125 -2.56 5.81 9.87
N ASP A 126 -2.93 6.46 10.98
CA ASP A 126 -1.97 7.11 11.89
C ASP A 126 -0.97 6.13 12.51
N LYS A 127 -1.40 4.89 12.80
CA LYS A 127 -0.50 3.83 13.28
C LYS A 127 0.46 3.37 12.18
N LEU A 128 -0.03 3.18 10.95
CA LEU A 128 0.77 2.82 9.78
C LEU A 128 1.84 3.89 9.45
N ASP A 129 1.47 5.17 9.55
CA ASP A 129 2.38 6.30 9.33
C ASP A 129 3.58 6.25 10.28
N LYS A 130 3.38 5.78 11.53
CA LYS A 130 4.38 5.72 12.59
C LYS A 130 5.27 4.47 12.56
N LEU A 131 4.96 3.46 11.73
CA LEU A 131 5.77 2.25 11.67
C LEU A 131 7.22 2.53 11.25
N GLU A 132 8.16 1.87 11.92
CA GLU A 132 9.59 1.98 11.67
C GLU A 132 10.10 0.75 10.91
N VAL A 133 10.73 0.99 9.76
CA VAL A 133 11.41 -0.07 9.01
C VAL A 133 12.54 -0.64 9.86
N GLY A 134 12.69 -1.97 9.85
CA GLY A 134 13.69 -2.67 10.64
C GLY A 134 13.18 -3.22 11.99
N THR A 135 11.87 -3.17 12.22
CA THR A 135 11.23 -3.69 13.43
C THR A 135 10.34 -4.89 13.11
N ILE A 136 9.96 -5.67 14.13
CA ILE A 136 8.92 -6.68 13.97
C ILE A 136 7.57 -6.00 14.18
N ILE A 137 6.66 -6.20 13.25
CA ILE A 137 5.29 -5.70 13.36
C ILE A 137 4.31 -6.86 13.32
N THR A 138 3.14 -6.64 13.90
CA THR A 138 1.98 -7.51 13.80
C THR A 138 0.86 -6.76 13.11
N LEU A 139 0.50 -7.16 11.89
CA LEU A 139 -0.70 -6.68 11.20
C LEU A 139 -1.89 -7.57 11.57
N ARG A 140 -3.04 -6.96 11.77
CA ARG A 140 -4.33 -7.67 11.91
C ARG A 140 -5.31 -7.12 10.91
N GLY A 141 -5.88 -7.97 10.09
CA GLY A 141 -6.78 -7.53 9.03
C GLY A 141 -7.36 -8.66 8.21
N LYS A 142 -8.19 -8.29 7.25
CA LYS A 142 -8.78 -9.24 6.29
C LYS A 142 -7.95 -9.25 5.03
N VAL A 143 -7.47 -10.41 4.61
CA VAL A 143 -6.63 -10.57 3.41
C VAL A 143 -7.53 -10.92 2.23
N SER A 144 -7.28 -10.35 1.06
CA SER A 144 -7.98 -10.77 -0.17
C SER A 144 -7.49 -12.16 -0.61
N GLU A 145 -8.42 -13.07 -0.88
CA GLU A 145 -8.09 -14.44 -1.29
C GLU A 145 -7.52 -14.46 -2.72
N ASN A 146 -8.26 -13.87 -3.68
CA ASN A 146 -7.94 -13.84 -5.11
C ASN A 146 -7.08 -12.64 -5.52
N ASN A 147 -6.67 -11.81 -4.55
CA ASN A 147 -5.86 -10.61 -4.76
C ASN A 147 -6.47 -9.64 -5.78
N LYS A 148 -7.80 -9.52 -5.78
CA LYS A 148 -8.53 -8.76 -6.78
C LYS A 148 -9.46 -7.77 -6.09
N ILE A 149 -9.40 -6.52 -6.52
CA ILE A 149 -10.35 -5.49 -6.12
C ILE A 149 -11.11 -5.05 -7.36
N VAL A 150 -12.43 -4.99 -7.26
CA VAL A 150 -13.38 -4.58 -8.30
C VAL A 150 -14.04 -3.29 -7.85
N SER A 151 -14.16 -2.32 -8.75
CA SER A 151 -14.89 -1.09 -8.49
C SER A 151 -16.28 -1.11 -9.13
N SER A 152 -17.19 -0.31 -8.57
CA SER A 152 -18.58 -0.21 -9.04
C SER A 152 -18.76 0.38 -10.45
N ASP A 153 -17.68 0.84 -11.08
CA ASP A 153 -17.63 1.32 -12.47
C ASP A 153 -17.07 0.24 -13.44
N ASP A 154 -17.12 -1.03 -13.03
CA ASP A 154 -16.68 -2.21 -13.79
C ASP A 154 -15.16 -2.28 -14.07
N TYR A 155 -14.35 -1.48 -13.36
CA TYR A 155 -12.90 -1.60 -13.38
C TYR A 155 -12.40 -2.60 -12.33
N TYR A 156 -11.24 -3.21 -12.54
CA TYR A 156 -10.61 -4.07 -11.54
C TYR A 156 -9.08 -4.03 -11.61
N VAL A 157 -8.44 -4.30 -10.47
CA VAL A 157 -6.99 -4.54 -10.37
C VAL A 157 -6.76 -5.87 -9.67
N GLN A 158 -5.83 -6.66 -10.21
CA GLN A 158 -5.45 -7.94 -9.62
C GLN A 158 -3.93 -8.06 -9.48
N LEU A 159 -3.47 -8.56 -8.33
CA LEU A 159 -2.06 -8.89 -8.11
C LEU A 159 -1.78 -10.31 -8.60
N ASN A 160 -0.85 -10.44 -9.54
CA ASN A 160 -0.59 -11.71 -10.24
C ASN A 160 0.53 -12.56 -9.60
N HIS A 161 1.12 -12.09 -8.51
CA HIS A 161 2.18 -12.79 -7.80
C HIS A 161 1.65 -13.39 -6.50
N SER A 162 2.00 -14.64 -6.22
CA SER A 162 1.49 -15.38 -5.05
C SER A 162 1.89 -14.77 -3.72
N ASN A 163 3.02 -14.07 -3.68
CA ASN A 163 3.53 -13.39 -2.50
C ASN A 163 3.08 -11.91 -2.42
N HIS A 164 2.19 -11.47 -3.30
CA HIS A 164 1.54 -10.15 -3.22
C HIS A 164 0.13 -10.32 -2.70
N LYS A 165 -0.27 -9.52 -1.72
CA LYS A 165 -1.60 -9.60 -1.07
C LYS A 165 -2.18 -8.21 -0.84
N TYR A 166 -3.47 -8.02 -1.12
CA TYR A 166 -4.23 -6.90 -0.55
C TYR A 166 -4.65 -7.25 0.87
N ILE A 167 -4.62 -6.27 1.77
CA ILE A 167 -5.10 -6.44 3.14
C ILE A 167 -5.87 -5.20 3.61
N LEU A 168 -7.09 -5.42 4.10
CA LEU A 168 -7.85 -4.44 4.85
C LEU A 168 -7.39 -4.50 6.32
N VAL A 169 -6.61 -3.52 6.73
CA VAL A 169 -5.95 -3.50 8.05
C VAL A 169 -6.90 -2.96 9.12
N GLY A 170 -7.22 -3.81 10.08
CA GLY A 170 -8.03 -3.49 11.26
C GLY A 170 -7.21 -3.01 12.45
N ASP A 171 -5.96 -3.46 12.58
CA ASP A 171 -5.03 -3.03 13.64
C ASP A 171 -3.58 -3.30 13.25
N VAL A 172 -2.65 -2.59 13.88
CA VAL A 172 -1.22 -2.83 13.74
C VAL A 172 -0.48 -2.51 15.04
N VAL A 173 0.45 -3.41 15.40
CA VAL A 173 1.33 -3.27 16.57
C VAL A 173 2.77 -3.36 16.11
N GLN A 174 3.63 -2.49 16.66
CA GLN A 174 5.09 -2.55 16.50
C GLN A 174 5.71 -3.06 17.81
N ASN A 175 6.58 -4.06 17.71
CA ASN A 175 7.24 -4.73 18.84
C ASN A 175 8.70 -4.31 19.00
#